data_AF-A0A6P0Y3L2-F1
#
_entry.id   AF-A0A6P0Y3L2-F1
#
_cell.length_a   1.000
_cell.length_b   1.000
_cell.length_c   1.000
_cell.angle_alpha   90.00
_cell.angle_beta   90.00
_cell.angle_gamma   90.00
#
_symmetry.space_group_name_H-M   'P 1'
#
loop_
_entity.id
_entity.type
_entity.pdbx_description
1 polymer ?
#
loop_
_entity_poly.entity_id
_entity_poly.type
_entity_poly.pdbx_seq_one_letter_code
_entity_poly.pdbx_strand_id
1 'polypeptide(L)'
;MTDVTVWENQEQIPSETGIKNNQIWIKWQHELNAPEAHTFVLKYRVIGGLHINDSGEKVYWKAIFANRSAVIKNAKIIVRLPENLSEQIQTYKSFGFPAKARKINSTTVEFVAKKAIPPQQEIEVMVLFPHNILDVSKPNWQRTQAISSIFSGLALLGSILNMYKVYFGIFLIILIIAICFPSTRRSRRGSGSYSRGSGGYGGGDYGGYGGGYGGGGYGGGDGGGYGGGDGGGGDGGGGGGGE
;
A
#
# COMPACT_ATOMS: atom_id res chain seq x y z
N MET A 1 14.76 -5.39 22.56
CA MET A 1 14.76 -6.87 22.50
C MET A 1 15.83 -7.35 23.47
N THR A 2 15.55 -8.39 24.24
CA THR A 2 16.44 -8.95 25.27
C THR A 2 16.46 -10.48 25.17
N ASP A 3 17.31 -11.12 25.96
CA ASP A 3 17.29 -12.58 26.19
C ASP A 3 17.40 -13.41 24.89
N VAL A 4 18.30 -13.00 24.00
CA VAL A 4 18.49 -13.64 22.70
C VAL A 4 19.31 -14.92 22.87
N THR A 5 18.80 -16.03 22.35
CA THR A 5 19.54 -17.31 22.26
C THR A 5 19.31 -17.95 20.90
N VAL A 6 20.36 -18.55 20.33
CA VAL A 6 20.28 -19.37 19.12
C VAL A 6 20.62 -20.81 19.48
N TRP A 7 19.78 -21.73 19.06
CA TRP A 7 19.97 -23.15 19.25
C TRP A 7 20.05 -23.85 17.90
N GLU A 8 20.92 -24.81 17.78
CA GLU A 8 20.93 -25.78 16.69
C GLU A 8 20.53 -27.13 17.26
N ASN A 9 19.41 -27.66 16.81
CA ASN A 9 18.78 -28.86 17.39
C ASN A 9 18.51 -28.68 18.91
N GLN A 10 19.30 -29.31 19.78
CA GLN A 10 19.19 -29.24 21.24
C GLN A 10 20.37 -28.51 21.91
N GLU A 11 21.35 -28.05 21.13
CA GLU A 11 22.54 -27.38 21.64
C GLU A 11 22.45 -25.88 21.41
N GLN A 12 22.77 -25.08 22.43
CA GLN A 12 22.86 -23.64 22.28
C GLN A 12 24.19 -23.29 21.62
N ILE A 13 24.14 -22.58 20.50
CA ILE A 13 25.34 -22.17 19.76
C ILE A 13 25.70 -20.71 20.06
N PRO A 14 26.98 -20.33 19.90
CA PRO A 14 27.40 -18.93 20.02
C PRO A 14 26.63 -18.02 19.07
N SER A 15 26.20 -16.87 19.59
CA SER A 15 25.58 -15.82 18.77
C SER A 15 25.98 -14.45 19.30
N GLU A 16 26.06 -13.50 18.37
CA GLU A 16 26.35 -12.11 18.66
C GLU A 16 25.09 -11.28 18.48
N THR A 17 24.95 -10.23 19.29
CA THR A 17 23.90 -9.23 19.13
C THR A 17 24.48 -7.84 19.14
N GLY A 18 23.82 -6.92 18.46
CA GLY A 18 24.22 -5.51 18.50
C GLY A 18 23.16 -4.60 17.89
N ILE A 19 23.47 -3.31 17.88
CA ILE A 19 22.63 -2.27 17.30
C ILE A 19 23.42 -1.58 16.20
N LYS A 20 22.86 -1.50 15.00
CA LYS A 20 23.43 -0.77 13.86
C LYS A 20 22.31 -0.04 13.13
N ASN A 21 22.47 1.24 12.83
CA ASN A 21 21.47 2.07 12.16
C ASN A 21 20.08 2.01 12.84
N ASN A 22 20.06 2.03 14.17
CA ASN A 22 18.84 1.92 14.98
C ASN A 22 18.06 0.60 14.78
N GLN A 23 18.71 -0.43 14.24
CA GLN A 23 18.18 -1.79 14.10
C GLN A 23 19.00 -2.75 14.96
N ILE A 24 18.30 -3.66 15.63
CA ILE A 24 18.94 -4.75 16.37
C ILE A 24 19.28 -5.86 15.37
N TRP A 25 20.51 -6.36 15.42
CA TRP A 25 20.93 -7.52 14.66
C TRP A 25 21.29 -8.67 15.60
N ILE A 26 21.10 -9.88 15.08
CA ILE A 26 21.49 -11.14 15.71
C ILE A 26 22.29 -11.88 14.64
N LYS A 27 23.50 -12.33 14.97
CA LYS A 27 24.39 -13.01 14.04
C LYS A 27 24.85 -14.33 14.67
N TRP A 28 24.74 -15.39 13.89
CA TRP A 28 25.40 -16.66 14.16
C TRP A 28 25.97 -17.17 12.83
N GLN A 29 26.90 -18.11 12.90
CA GLN A 29 27.54 -18.70 11.73
C GLN A 29 27.47 -20.22 11.85
N HIS A 30 27.33 -20.87 10.70
CA HIS A 30 27.31 -22.31 10.57
C HIS A 30 27.88 -22.70 9.21
N GLU A 31 28.73 -23.73 9.18
CA GLU A 31 29.25 -24.28 7.92
C GLU A 31 28.27 -25.32 7.38
N LEU A 32 27.86 -25.15 6.11
CA LEU A 32 26.91 -26.05 5.46
C LEU A 32 27.64 -26.98 4.48
N ASN A 33 27.66 -28.27 4.78
CA ASN A 33 28.20 -29.36 3.96
C ASN A 33 27.08 -30.14 3.26
N ALA A 34 26.74 -29.76 2.03
CA ALA A 34 25.66 -30.43 1.30
C ALA A 34 25.99 -31.92 0.99
N PRO A 35 24.99 -32.83 1.02
CA PRO A 35 23.58 -32.61 1.36
C PRO A 35 23.31 -32.80 2.86
N GLU A 36 22.93 -31.73 3.54
CA GLU A 36 22.54 -31.79 4.96
C GLU A 36 21.40 -30.81 5.27
N ALA A 37 20.76 -31.03 6.42
CA ALA A 37 19.66 -30.21 6.91
C ALA A 37 19.85 -29.91 8.39
N HIS A 38 19.65 -28.65 8.75
CA HIS A 38 19.84 -28.15 10.12
C HIS A 38 18.60 -27.42 10.60
N THR A 39 18.34 -27.49 11.90
CA THR A 39 17.23 -26.79 12.55
C THR A 39 17.77 -25.75 13.51
N PHE A 40 17.54 -24.48 13.18
CA PHE A 40 17.87 -23.36 14.06
C PHE A 40 16.64 -22.86 14.79
N VAL A 41 16.75 -22.68 16.10
CA VAL A 41 15.71 -22.07 16.95
C VAL A 41 16.23 -20.77 17.54
N LEU A 42 15.64 -19.67 17.08
CA LEU A 42 15.91 -18.34 17.61
C LEU A 42 14.85 -18.00 18.67
N LYS A 43 15.29 -17.74 19.90
CA LYS A 43 14.43 -17.25 21.01
C LYS A 43 14.85 -15.84 21.38
N TYR A 44 13.88 -14.98 21.64
CA TYR A 44 14.12 -13.60 22.05
C TYR A 44 12.89 -13.04 22.77
N ARG A 45 13.11 -12.01 23.59
CA ARG A 45 12.06 -11.25 24.26
C ARG A 45 11.93 -9.85 23.67
N VAL A 46 10.70 -9.46 23.32
CA VAL A 46 10.38 -8.10 22.88
C VAL A 46 9.70 -7.35 24.02
N ILE A 47 10.32 -6.25 24.46
CA ILE A 47 9.76 -5.36 25.47
C ILE A 47 9.04 -4.20 24.75
N GLY A 48 7.78 -3.95 25.11
CA GLY A 48 6.98 -2.88 24.50
C GLY A 48 6.55 -3.16 23.06
N GLY A 49 6.42 -4.44 22.66
CA GLY A 49 6.04 -4.83 21.30
C GLY A 49 4.55 -4.70 20.96
N LEU A 50 3.71 -4.36 21.94
CA LEU A 50 2.28 -4.14 21.73
C LEU A 50 2.03 -2.75 21.18
N HIS A 51 1.19 -2.65 20.14
CA HIS A 51 0.64 -1.39 19.67
C HIS A 51 -0.58 -1.03 20.52
N ILE A 52 -0.57 0.16 21.14
CA ILE A 52 -1.58 0.60 22.10
C ILE A 52 -2.32 1.81 21.52
N ASN A 53 -3.58 1.59 21.17
CA ASN A 53 -4.49 2.57 20.60
C ASN A 53 -5.85 2.52 21.31
N ASP A 54 -6.61 3.61 21.23
CA ASP A 54 -7.93 3.73 21.87
C ASP A 54 -8.94 2.69 21.34
N SER A 55 -8.77 2.25 20.09
CA SER A 55 -9.60 1.22 19.46
C SER A 55 -9.29 -0.21 19.92
N GLY A 56 -8.24 -0.42 20.71
CA GLY A 56 -7.75 -1.73 21.10
C GLY A 56 -6.24 -1.86 21.02
N GLU A 57 -5.76 -2.91 21.68
CA GLU A 57 -4.36 -3.29 21.71
C GLU A 57 -4.10 -4.39 20.70
N LYS A 58 -2.99 -4.29 19.96
CA LYS A 58 -2.65 -5.30 18.95
C LYS A 58 -1.22 -5.78 19.05
N VAL A 59 -1.05 -7.08 18.88
CA VAL A 59 0.21 -7.66 18.43
C VAL A 59 0.26 -7.47 16.92
N TYR A 60 1.29 -6.77 16.44
CA TYR A 60 1.59 -6.63 15.01
C TYR A 60 3.02 -7.08 14.77
N TRP A 61 3.21 -8.10 13.94
CA TRP A 61 4.52 -8.72 13.77
C TRP A 61 4.79 -9.08 12.32
N LYS A 62 5.91 -8.59 11.78
CA LYS A 62 6.51 -9.06 10.53
C LYS A 62 7.22 -10.39 10.79
N ALA A 63 6.47 -11.48 10.71
CA ALA A 63 6.93 -12.83 11.06
C ALA A 63 7.86 -13.44 10.01
N ILE A 64 7.62 -13.13 8.73
CA ILE A 64 8.51 -13.52 7.61
C ILE A 64 9.06 -12.25 6.99
N PHE A 65 10.38 -12.07 7.03
CA PHE A 65 11.06 -10.86 6.55
C PHE A 65 11.37 -10.94 5.05
N ALA A 66 11.19 -9.85 4.32
CA ALA A 66 11.45 -9.80 2.88
C ALA A 66 12.93 -10.06 2.52
N ASN A 67 13.88 -9.49 3.26
CA ASN A 67 15.30 -9.46 2.87
C ASN A 67 15.99 -10.84 2.99
N ARG A 68 15.72 -11.72 2.03
CA ARG A 68 16.34 -13.04 1.85
C ARG A 68 16.40 -13.40 0.37
N SER A 69 17.40 -14.19 0.00
CA SER A 69 17.57 -14.74 -1.35
C SER A 69 16.91 -16.12 -1.53
N ALA A 70 16.62 -16.83 -0.45
CA ALA A 70 16.09 -18.19 -0.48
C ALA A 70 14.55 -18.25 -0.48
N VAL A 71 14.01 -19.28 -1.14
CA VAL A 71 12.58 -19.64 -1.09
C VAL A 71 12.26 -20.30 0.25
N ILE A 72 11.16 -19.90 0.90
CA ILE A 72 10.62 -20.62 2.06
C ILE A 72 9.57 -21.60 1.56
N LYS A 73 9.84 -22.90 1.66
CA LYS A 73 8.94 -23.95 1.16
C LYS A 73 7.61 -23.99 1.91
N ASN A 74 7.66 -23.89 3.23
CA ASN A 74 6.49 -23.92 4.11
C ASN A 74 6.68 -22.91 5.25
N ALA A 75 5.60 -22.22 5.63
CA ALA A 75 5.62 -21.30 6.77
C ALA A 75 4.32 -21.41 7.58
N LYS A 76 4.50 -21.46 8.91
CA LYS A 76 3.43 -21.46 9.90
C LYS A 76 3.78 -20.45 10.98
N ILE A 77 2.85 -19.55 11.28
CA ILE A 77 2.97 -18.54 12.32
C ILE A 77 1.89 -18.83 13.36
N ILE A 78 2.28 -18.91 14.63
CA ILE A 78 1.37 -19.15 15.74
C ILE A 78 1.48 -17.99 16.71
N VAL A 79 0.35 -17.34 17.00
CA VAL A 79 0.24 -16.35 18.07
C VAL A 79 -0.52 -16.99 19.22
N ARG A 80 0.14 -17.08 20.38
CA ARG A 80 -0.45 -17.59 21.61
C ARG A 80 -0.60 -16.42 22.58
N LEU A 81 -1.84 -16.15 22.98
CA LEU A 81 -2.15 -15.18 24.00
C LEU A 81 -2.13 -15.85 25.38
N PRO A 82 -1.81 -15.10 26.44
CA PRO A 82 -1.97 -15.59 27.80
C PRO A 82 -3.45 -15.83 28.13
N GLU A 83 -3.70 -16.67 29.13
CA GLU A 83 -5.06 -17.13 29.47
C GLU A 83 -5.98 -15.98 29.92
N ASN A 84 -5.45 -14.91 30.51
CA ASN A 84 -6.25 -13.73 30.86
C ASN A 84 -6.80 -12.95 29.65
N LEU A 85 -6.30 -13.25 28.44
CA LEU A 85 -6.82 -12.74 27.17
C LEU A 85 -7.63 -13.80 26.40
N SER A 86 -7.91 -14.96 27.02
CA SER A 86 -8.72 -16.02 26.45
C SER A 86 -10.09 -15.49 26.07
N GLU A 87 -10.55 -15.81 24.86
CA GLU A 87 -11.79 -15.30 24.25
C GLU A 87 -11.87 -13.78 23.98
N GLN A 88 -10.81 -13.02 24.28
CA GLN A 88 -10.77 -11.58 24.04
C GLN A 88 -10.26 -11.22 22.63
N ILE A 89 -10.03 -12.20 21.75
CA ILE A 89 -9.59 -11.93 20.38
C ILE A 89 -10.75 -11.30 19.59
N GLN A 90 -10.64 -10.02 19.25
CA GLN A 90 -11.62 -9.31 18.43
C GLN A 90 -11.43 -9.57 16.94
N THR A 91 -10.19 -9.54 16.46
CA THR A 91 -9.87 -9.65 15.03
C THR A 91 -8.45 -10.18 14.84
N TYR A 92 -8.25 -10.98 13.80
CA TYR A 92 -6.93 -11.43 13.37
C TYR A 92 -6.81 -11.39 11.84
N LYS A 93 -5.66 -10.93 11.33
CA LYS A 93 -5.41 -10.77 9.89
C LYS A 93 -3.95 -11.04 9.56
N SER A 94 -3.70 -11.44 8.32
CA SER A 94 -2.36 -11.49 7.72
C SER A 94 -2.24 -10.50 6.56
N PHE A 95 -1.06 -9.95 6.35
CA PHE A 95 -0.73 -9.02 5.26
C PHE A 95 0.52 -9.51 4.51
N GLY A 96 0.73 -8.98 3.30
CA GLY A 96 1.81 -9.42 2.42
C GLY A 96 1.45 -10.69 1.65
N PHE A 97 2.35 -11.66 1.64
CA PHE A 97 2.18 -12.91 0.90
C PHE A 97 0.98 -13.71 1.44
N PRO A 98 0.15 -14.33 0.57
CA PRO A 98 -1.10 -14.95 1.00
C PRO A 98 -0.93 -16.06 2.05
N ALA A 99 -1.56 -15.86 3.21
CA ALA A 99 -1.69 -16.85 4.27
C ALA A 99 -3.18 -17.11 4.60
N LYS A 100 -3.50 -18.34 5.02
CA LYS A 100 -4.80 -18.68 5.61
C LYS A 100 -4.69 -18.49 7.11
N ALA A 101 -5.56 -17.66 7.68
CA ALA A 101 -5.66 -17.47 9.12
C ALA A 101 -6.82 -18.29 9.69
N ARG A 102 -6.64 -18.85 10.89
CA ARG A 102 -7.71 -19.49 11.66
C ARG A 102 -7.47 -19.38 13.16
N LYS A 103 -8.54 -19.20 13.93
CA LYS A 103 -8.53 -19.39 15.39
C LYS A 103 -8.54 -20.90 15.67
N ILE A 104 -7.55 -21.39 16.40
CA ILE A 104 -7.42 -22.80 16.79
C ILE A 104 -8.21 -23.07 18.07
N ASN A 105 -8.15 -22.13 19.02
CA ASN A 105 -8.88 -22.12 20.28
C ASN A 105 -8.96 -20.69 20.83
N SER A 106 -9.46 -20.53 22.05
CA SER A 106 -9.67 -19.24 22.73
C SER A 106 -8.43 -18.35 22.82
N THR A 107 -7.22 -18.93 22.86
CA THR A 107 -5.93 -18.22 23.06
C THR A 107 -4.98 -18.30 21.88
N THR A 108 -5.27 -19.11 20.87
CA THR A 108 -4.31 -19.43 19.79
C THR A 108 -4.87 -19.13 18.41
N VAL A 109 -4.12 -18.33 17.64
CA VAL A 109 -4.36 -18.06 16.22
C VAL A 109 -3.23 -18.63 15.40
N GLU A 110 -3.56 -19.35 14.33
CA GLU A 110 -2.61 -19.92 13.37
C GLU A 110 -2.74 -19.22 12.00
N PHE A 111 -1.60 -18.93 11.39
CA PHE A 111 -1.49 -18.45 10.02
C PHE A 111 -0.58 -19.40 9.23
N VAL A 112 -1.06 -19.90 8.10
CA VAL A 112 -0.31 -20.84 7.24
C VAL A 112 -0.18 -20.27 5.84
N ALA A 113 1.05 -20.16 5.32
CA ALA A 113 1.28 -19.73 3.95
C ALA A 113 0.59 -20.68 2.96
N LYS A 114 -0.12 -20.14 1.96
CA LYS A 114 -0.88 -20.96 1.01
C LYS A 114 0.00 -21.67 -0.03
N LYS A 115 1.22 -21.16 -0.25
CA LYS A 115 2.21 -21.64 -1.22
C LYS A 115 3.62 -21.38 -0.68
N ALA A 116 4.63 -21.96 -1.33
CA ALA A 116 6.02 -21.59 -1.10
C ALA A 116 6.22 -20.08 -1.31
N ILE A 117 6.94 -19.44 -0.39
CA ILE A 117 7.13 -17.99 -0.35
C ILE A 117 8.40 -17.65 -1.14
N PRO A 118 8.30 -16.92 -2.27
CA PRO A 118 9.46 -16.51 -3.06
C PRO A 118 10.43 -15.61 -2.27
N PRO A 119 11.67 -15.39 -2.75
CA PRO A 119 12.56 -14.38 -2.20
C PRO A 119 11.88 -13.00 -2.16
N GLN A 120 12.32 -12.12 -1.25
CA GLN A 120 11.82 -10.73 -1.17
C GLN A 120 10.33 -10.55 -0.77
N GLN A 121 9.61 -11.64 -0.50
CA GLN A 121 8.21 -11.61 -0.06
C GLN A 121 8.12 -11.74 1.47
N GLU A 122 7.17 -11.05 2.09
CA GLU A 122 6.99 -11.04 3.55
C GLU A 122 5.60 -11.46 3.98
N ILE A 123 5.46 -11.85 5.25
CA ILE A 123 4.18 -12.09 5.89
C ILE A 123 4.19 -11.34 7.22
N GLU A 124 3.18 -10.50 7.37
CA GLU A 124 2.89 -9.81 8.63
C GLU A 124 1.60 -10.36 9.21
N VAL A 125 1.52 -10.45 10.54
CA VAL A 125 0.34 -10.92 11.25
C VAL A 125 -0.10 -9.89 12.27
N MET A 126 -1.41 -9.80 12.46
CA MET A 126 -2.04 -8.93 13.45
C MET A 126 -3.07 -9.71 14.24
N VAL A 127 -3.05 -9.54 15.57
CA VAL A 127 -4.11 -9.99 16.48
C VAL A 127 -4.50 -8.81 17.35
N LEU A 128 -5.79 -8.45 17.32
CA LEU A 128 -6.40 -7.33 18.05
C LEU A 128 -7.23 -7.86 19.22
N PHE A 129 -7.08 -7.23 20.37
CA PHE A 129 -7.86 -7.48 21.58
C PHE A 129 -8.28 -6.13 22.22
N PRO A 130 -9.29 -6.12 23.11
CA PRO A 130 -9.81 -4.89 23.69
C PRO A 130 -8.73 -4.10 24.43
N HIS A 131 -8.94 -2.79 24.47
CA HIS A 131 -8.09 -1.88 25.22
C HIS A 131 -8.31 -2.04 26.74
N ASN A 132 -7.29 -1.73 27.53
CA ASN A 132 -7.33 -1.70 29.00
C ASN A 132 -7.53 -3.07 29.67
N ILE A 133 -7.29 -4.17 28.96
CA ILE A 133 -7.21 -5.50 29.58
C ILE A 133 -5.81 -5.76 30.13
N LEU A 134 -4.79 -5.15 29.53
CA LEU A 134 -3.42 -5.23 29.99
C LEU A 134 -3.04 -3.93 30.70
N ASP A 135 -2.45 -4.05 31.89
CA ASP A 135 -1.83 -2.91 32.59
C ASP A 135 -0.47 -2.59 31.95
N VAL A 136 -0.52 -1.98 30.77
CA VAL A 136 0.67 -1.65 29.97
C VAL A 136 0.64 -0.20 29.52
N SER A 137 1.74 0.50 29.75
CA SER A 137 1.92 1.88 29.29
C SER A 137 2.32 1.94 27.81
N LYS A 138 1.93 3.02 27.12
CA LYS A 138 2.33 3.27 25.73
C LYS A 138 3.86 3.41 25.61
N PRO A 139 4.55 2.58 24.81
CA PRO A 139 6.01 2.58 24.74
C PRO A 139 6.56 3.81 24.00
N ASN A 140 7.81 4.17 24.29
CA ASN A 140 8.48 5.38 23.77
C ASN A 140 8.48 5.47 22.23
N TRP A 141 8.64 4.33 21.55
CA TRP A 141 8.67 4.30 20.08
C TRP A 141 7.33 4.72 19.47
N GLN A 142 6.20 4.43 20.12
CA GLN A 142 4.88 4.89 19.67
C GLN A 142 4.65 6.37 19.95
N ARG A 143 5.14 6.87 21.10
CA ARG A 143 5.04 8.30 21.43
C ARG A 143 5.82 9.16 20.43
N THR A 144 7.02 8.71 20.08
CA THR A 144 7.88 9.41 19.09
C THR A 144 7.27 9.38 17.69
N GLN A 145 6.69 8.24 17.29
CA GLN A 145 5.99 8.14 16.01
C GLN A 145 4.80 9.11 15.94
N ALA A 146 3.99 9.21 17.01
CA ALA A 146 2.89 10.18 17.06
C ALA A 146 3.37 11.63 16.91
N ILE A 147 4.47 12.00 17.57
CA ILE A 147 5.07 13.34 17.45
C ILE A 147 5.57 13.60 16.02
N SER A 148 6.23 12.63 15.39
CA SER A 148 6.71 12.78 14.00
C SER A 148 5.57 13.01 13.00
N SER A 149 4.41 12.37 13.20
CA SER A 149 3.22 12.56 12.38
C SER A 149 2.66 13.99 12.47
N ILE A 150 2.70 14.58 13.67
CA ILE A 150 2.24 15.96 13.92
C ILE A 150 3.13 16.97 13.19
N PHE A 151 4.46 16.81 13.24
CA PHE A 151 5.38 17.70 12.54
C PHE A 151 5.24 17.61 11.01
N SER A 152 5.04 16.41 10.45
CA SER A 152 4.74 16.23 9.03
C SER A 152 3.42 16.90 8.62
N GLY A 153 2.39 16.83 9.48
CA GLY A 153 1.11 17.52 9.26
C GLY A 153 1.24 19.05 9.25
N LEU A 154 2.03 19.62 10.16
CA LEU A 154 2.33 21.06 10.18
C LEU A 154 3.15 21.51 8.97
N ALA A 155 4.06 20.67 8.46
CA ALA A 155 4.83 20.95 7.24
C ALA A 155 3.93 21.03 5.99
N LEU A 156 2.86 20.23 5.92
CA LEU A 156 1.85 20.34 4.85
C LEU A 156 1.08 21.66 4.94
N LEU A 157 0.70 22.11 6.15
CA LEU A 157 0.11 23.44 6.33
C LEU A 157 1.07 24.55 5.89
N GLY A 158 2.35 24.46 6.24
CA GLY A 158 3.38 25.40 5.76
C GLY A 158 3.51 25.45 4.23
N SER A 159 3.36 24.30 3.56
CA SER A 159 3.36 24.20 2.09
C SER A 159 2.13 24.86 1.46
N ILE A 160 0.94 24.64 2.04
CA ILE A 160 -0.30 25.31 1.62
C ILE A 160 -0.19 26.82 1.85
N LEU A 161 0.48 27.24 2.93
CA LEU A 161 0.75 28.64 3.21
C LEU A 161 1.70 29.28 2.16
N ASN A 162 2.74 28.58 1.72
CA ASN A 162 3.59 29.11 0.65
C ASN A 162 2.87 29.18 -0.70
N MET A 163 1.94 28.27 -0.95
CA MET A 163 1.13 28.26 -2.17
C MET A 163 0.19 29.47 -2.26
N TYR A 164 -0.45 29.93 -1.16
CA TYR A 164 -1.29 31.14 -1.21
C TYR A 164 -0.47 32.40 -1.54
N LYS A 165 0.78 32.49 -1.09
CA LYS A 165 1.65 33.65 -1.37
C LYS A 165 1.96 33.78 -2.85
N VAL A 166 2.17 32.65 -3.53
CA VAL A 166 2.40 32.60 -4.98
C VAL A 166 1.15 33.02 -5.74
N TYR A 167 -0.02 32.47 -5.40
CA TYR A 167 -1.28 32.85 -6.06
C TYR A 167 -1.68 34.31 -5.80
N PHE A 168 -1.47 34.82 -4.58
CA PHE A 168 -1.70 36.22 -4.25
C PHE A 168 -0.75 37.15 -5.00
N GLY A 169 0.52 36.79 -5.14
CA GLY A 169 1.50 37.54 -5.92
C GLY A 169 1.15 37.61 -7.41
N ILE A 170 0.73 36.48 -8.01
CA ILE A 170 0.27 36.43 -9.40
C ILE A 170 -0.99 37.29 -9.60
N PHE A 171 -1.95 37.23 -8.68
CA PHE A 171 -3.15 38.07 -8.72
C PHE A 171 -2.81 39.57 -8.68
N LEU A 172 -1.86 39.98 -7.83
CA LEU A 172 -1.42 41.37 -7.71
C LEU A 172 -0.73 41.85 -9.00
N ILE A 173 0.06 40.99 -9.64
CA ILE A 173 0.68 41.29 -10.94
C ILE A 173 -0.39 41.48 -12.02
N ILE A 174 -1.39 40.60 -12.09
CA ILE A 174 -2.51 40.72 -13.04
C ILE A 174 -3.30 42.01 -12.80
N LEU A 175 -3.55 42.36 -11.54
CA LEU A 175 -4.22 43.61 -11.16
C LEU A 175 -3.42 44.84 -11.61
N ILE A 176 -2.11 44.84 -11.40
CA ILE A 176 -1.22 45.93 -11.84
C ILE A 176 -1.24 46.05 -13.37
N ILE A 177 -1.15 44.93 -14.10
CA ILE A 177 -1.21 44.92 -15.56
C ILE A 177 -2.56 45.48 -16.06
N ALA A 178 -3.68 45.11 -15.42
CA ALA A 178 -5.00 45.61 -15.77
C ALA A 178 -5.17 47.12 -15.52
N ILE A 179 -4.49 47.68 -14.51
CA ILE A 179 -4.52 49.11 -14.19
C ILE A 179 -3.57 49.90 -15.11
N CYS A 180 -2.38 49.36 -15.42
CA CYS A 180 -1.37 50.04 -16.23
C CYS A 180 -1.66 49.98 -17.74
N PHE A 181 -2.41 48.98 -18.20
CA PHE A 181 -2.78 48.82 -19.62
C PHE A 181 -4.31 48.76 -19.78
N PRO A 182 -5.06 49.85 -19.54
CA PRO A 182 -6.48 49.87 -19.86
C PRO A 182 -6.62 49.73 -21.37
N SER A 183 -7.23 48.64 -21.81
CA SER A 183 -7.48 48.34 -23.22
C SER A 183 -8.13 49.55 -23.89
N THR A 184 -7.44 50.18 -24.84
CA THR A 184 -8.00 51.23 -25.70
C THR A 184 -9.19 50.67 -26.46
N ARG A 185 -10.41 51.07 -26.08
CA ARG A 185 -11.63 50.77 -26.82
C ARG A 185 -11.58 51.48 -28.17
N ARG A 186 -11.25 50.76 -29.25
CA ARG A 186 -11.48 51.25 -30.62
C ARG A 186 -12.98 51.28 -30.89
N SER A 187 -13.53 52.48 -30.99
CA SER A 187 -14.90 52.75 -31.43
C SER A 187 -15.11 52.27 -32.87
N ARG A 188 -16.05 51.35 -33.10
CA ARG A 188 -16.65 51.12 -34.41
C ARG A 188 -18.08 51.70 -34.40
N ARG A 189 -18.25 52.88 -35.03
CA ARG A 189 -19.49 53.28 -35.75
C ARG A 189 -19.84 52.11 -36.69
N GLY A 190 -21.05 51.60 -36.85
CA GLY A 190 -22.37 52.22 -36.81
C GLY A 190 -22.93 52.22 -38.23
N SER A 191 -23.71 51.19 -38.60
CA SER A 191 -24.69 51.08 -39.72
C SER A 191 -24.94 49.58 -39.95
N GLY A 192 -26.10 48.98 -39.69
CA GLY A 192 -27.45 49.40 -40.06
C GLY A 192 -27.80 48.75 -41.41
N SER A 193 -28.60 47.67 -41.41
CA SER A 193 -29.63 47.35 -42.42
C SER A 193 -30.07 45.89 -42.30
N TYR A 194 -31.27 45.70 -41.76
CA TYR A 194 -32.11 44.52 -41.92
C TYR A 194 -32.88 44.70 -43.23
N SER A 195 -32.76 43.77 -44.17
CA SER A 195 -33.75 43.63 -45.22
C SER A 195 -33.90 42.19 -45.69
N ARG A 196 -35.16 41.88 -45.98
CA ARG A 196 -35.77 40.58 -46.20
C ARG A 196 -35.41 40.01 -47.57
N GLY A 197 -35.53 38.69 -47.71
CA GLY A 197 -36.19 38.11 -48.87
C GLY A 197 -35.43 37.06 -49.67
N SER A 198 -35.99 35.85 -49.64
CA SER A 198 -36.21 34.96 -50.80
C SER A 198 -35.01 34.31 -51.50
N GLY A 199 -34.88 33.00 -51.25
CA GLY A 199 -35.06 31.93 -52.24
C GLY A 199 -34.29 31.95 -53.57
N GLY A 200 -33.59 30.86 -53.85
CA GLY A 200 -33.37 30.41 -55.23
C GLY A 200 -31.98 29.87 -55.55
N TYR A 201 -31.88 28.53 -55.57
CA TYR A 201 -31.13 27.65 -56.47
C TYR A 201 -30.10 28.26 -57.45
N GLY A 202 -28.93 27.63 -57.51
CA GLY A 202 -28.20 27.45 -58.78
C GLY A 202 -26.69 27.58 -58.70
N GLY A 203 -26.01 26.43 -58.78
CA GLY A 203 -24.99 26.19 -59.79
C GLY A 203 -23.60 26.80 -59.61
N GLY A 204 -22.61 25.90 -59.48
CA GLY A 204 -21.49 25.86 -60.41
C GLY A 204 -20.21 26.58 -60.00
N ASP A 205 -19.21 25.74 -59.73
CA ASP A 205 -17.75 25.93 -59.85
C ASP A 205 -17.34 26.94 -60.96
N TYR A 206 -16.20 27.65 -60.95
CA TYR A 206 -14.81 27.23 -60.76
C TYR A 206 -13.91 28.48 -60.56
N GLY A 207 -12.82 28.36 -59.77
CA GLY A 207 -11.55 29.03 -60.08
C GLY A 207 -10.97 30.04 -59.07
N GLY A 208 -10.09 29.55 -58.18
CA GLY A 208 -8.67 29.95 -58.21
C GLY A 208 -8.12 31.03 -57.26
N TYR A 209 -7.23 30.57 -56.36
CA TYR A 209 -6.03 31.23 -55.76
C TYR A 209 -6.27 32.33 -54.69
N GLY A 210 -5.78 32.28 -53.44
CA GLY A 210 -4.95 31.34 -52.67
C GLY A 210 -4.43 32.03 -51.38
N GLY A 211 -4.13 31.27 -50.32
CA GLY A 211 -3.08 31.61 -49.33
C GLY A 211 -3.42 31.63 -47.82
N GLY A 212 -2.88 30.63 -47.09
CA GLY A 212 -2.51 30.62 -45.65
C GLY A 212 -3.69 30.58 -44.66
N TYR A 213 -3.77 29.78 -43.60
CA TYR A 213 -2.87 29.28 -42.53
C TYR A 213 -3.63 28.09 -41.88
N GLY A 214 -3.11 27.00 -41.32
CA GLY A 214 -1.87 26.71 -40.62
C GLY A 214 -2.22 26.03 -39.26
N GLY A 215 -1.98 24.71 -39.13
CA GLY A 215 -1.95 23.89 -37.89
C GLY A 215 -3.31 23.43 -37.35
N GLY A 216 -3.64 22.16 -37.07
CA GLY A 216 -2.88 21.00 -36.57
C GLY A 216 -3.44 20.66 -35.16
N GLY A 217 -3.81 19.44 -34.74
CA GLY A 217 -3.86 18.11 -35.35
C GLY A 217 -4.54 17.11 -34.39
N TYR A 218 -4.53 15.83 -34.81
CA TYR A 218 -4.76 14.53 -34.12
C TYR A 218 -6.13 14.27 -33.41
N GLY A 219 -6.92 13.23 -33.71
CA GLY A 219 -6.76 12.05 -34.57
C GLY A 219 -6.52 10.76 -33.77
N GLY A 220 -7.48 9.82 -33.85
CA GLY A 220 -7.35 8.40 -33.46
C GLY A 220 -8.39 7.98 -32.41
N GLY A 221 -9.36 7.09 -32.65
CA GLY A 221 -9.49 6.07 -33.68
C GLY A 221 -9.77 4.72 -33.01
N ASP A 222 -10.92 4.15 -33.32
CA ASP A 222 -11.51 2.92 -32.78
C ASP A 222 -10.70 1.63 -33.07
N GLY A 223 -10.99 0.58 -32.30
CA GLY A 223 -11.02 -0.79 -32.84
C GLY A 223 -10.35 -1.89 -32.00
N GLY A 224 -11.07 -3.01 -31.83
CA GLY A 224 -10.47 -4.33 -31.64
C GLY A 224 -11.20 -5.25 -30.67
N GLY A 225 -12.14 -6.05 -31.19
CA GLY A 225 -12.72 -7.20 -30.49
C GLY A 225 -12.06 -8.53 -30.84
N TYR A 226 -12.15 -9.49 -29.91
CA TYR A 226 -12.07 -10.95 -30.05
C TYR A 226 -12.71 -11.50 -28.75
N GLY A 227 -13.67 -12.42 -28.73
CA GLY A 227 -13.93 -13.56 -29.60
C GLY A 227 -13.32 -14.81 -28.95
N GLY A 228 -14.15 -15.68 -28.36
CA GLY A 228 -13.73 -16.99 -27.85
C GLY A 228 -14.60 -17.52 -26.72
N GLY A 229 -15.61 -18.30 -27.07
CA GLY A 229 -16.28 -19.21 -26.13
C GLY A 229 -15.66 -20.60 -26.22
N ASP A 230 -15.82 -21.39 -25.17
CA ASP A 230 -15.79 -22.85 -25.20
C ASP A 230 -16.81 -23.36 -24.17
N GLY A 231 -17.66 -24.28 -24.61
CA GLY A 231 -18.64 -25.00 -23.81
C GLY A 231 -18.26 -26.46 -23.58
N GLY A 232 -19.14 -27.17 -22.86
CA GLY A 232 -19.12 -28.62 -22.64
C GLY A 232 -18.41 -29.00 -21.33
N GLY A 233 -19.01 -29.70 -20.36
CA GLY A 233 -20.05 -30.72 -20.43
C GLY A 233 -19.42 -32.06 -20.02
N GLY A 234 -19.94 -32.74 -18.99
CA GLY A 234 -19.47 -34.07 -18.60
C GLY A 234 -19.86 -34.50 -17.19
N ASP A 235 -20.95 -35.26 -17.13
CA ASP A 235 -21.51 -35.93 -15.97
C ASP A 235 -20.71 -37.17 -15.50
N GLY A 236 -20.97 -37.60 -14.26
CA GLY A 236 -20.65 -38.92 -13.71
C GLY A 236 -20.47 -38.85 -12.19
N GLY A 237 -21.30 -39.41 -11.30
CA GLY A 237 -22.30 -40.47 -11.43
C GLY A 237 -21.86 -41.73 -10.67
N GLY A 238 -22.44 -41.97 -9.49
CA GLY A 238 -22.45 -43.26 -8.75
C GLY A 238 -21.21 -43.58 -7.90
N GLY A 239 -21.28 -44.19 -6.72
CA GLY A 239 -22.37 -44.82 -5.97
C GLY A 239 -21.82 -46.01 -5.15
N GLY A 240 -22.29 -46.19 -3.90
CA GLY A 240 -22.15 -47.41 -3.06
C GLY A 240 -20.75 -47.69 -2.50
N GLY A 241 -20.52 -48.23 -1.30
CA GLY A 241 -21.37 -48.96 -0.35
C GLY A 241 -20.58 -50.19 0.16
N GLY A 242 -20.56 -50.44 1.48
CA GLY A 242 -19.98 -51.63 2.14
C GLY A 242 -18.47 -51.52 2.42
N GLU A 243 -17.92 -51.86 3.59
CA GLU A 243 -18.37 -52.62 4.77
C GLU A 243 -17.86 -51.95 6.07
#